data_AF-A0A1Y1K9E6-F1
#
_entry.id   AF-A0A1Y1K9E6-F1
#
_cell.length_a   1.000
_cell.length_b   1.000
_cell.length_c   1.000
_cell.angle_alpha   90.00
_cell.angle_beta   90.00
_cell.angle_gamma   90.00
#
_symmetry.space_group_name_H-M   'P 1'
#
loop_
_entity.id
_entity.type
_entity.pdbx_description
1 polymer ?
#
loop_
_entity_poly.entity_id
_entity_poly.type
_entity_poly.pdbx_seq_one_letter_code
_entity_poly.pdbx_strand_id
1 'polypeptide(L)'
;MSFDDAVPTSTHMALKKLVEEGYAKFIVSQNIDGLHLRSGLNRQNIAELHGNMFTEQCATCKRQFIRCSATTSVGQKQLGTTCPGSQVSRRGCRGKMIDTILDWEASLPEDDLVMADYHSW
;
A
#
# COMPACT_ATOMS: atom_id res chain seq x y z
N MET A 1 -15.24 3.40 14.91
CA MET A 1 -14.09 4.24 14.51
C MET A 1 -13.84 3.97 13.04
N SER A 2 -13.70 5.00 12.21
CA SER A 2 -13.33 4.83 10.80
C SER A 2 -11.83 4.50 10.67
N PHE A 3 -11.42 3.95 9.52
CA PHE A 3 -9.99 3.87 9.16
C PHE A 3 -9.35 5.27 9.15
N ASP A 4 -10.08 6.29 8.72
CA ASP A 4 -9.56 7.66 8.65
C ASP A 4 -9.17 8.21 10.03
N ASP A 5 -9.97 7.89 11.05
CA ASP A 5 -9.79 8.39 12.43
C ASP A 5 -8.70 7.63 13.19
N ALA A 6 -8.35 6.43 12.75
CA ALA A 6 -7.36 5.60 13.43
C ALA A 6 -5.96 6.23 13.37
N VAL A 7 -5.25 6.19 14.49
CA VAL A 7 -3.86 6.68 14.58
C VAL A 7 -2.91 5.52 14.86
N PRO A 8 -1.64 5.59 14.42
CA PRO A 8 -0.64 4.58 14.69
C PRO A 8 -0.51 4.29 16.19
N THR A 9 -0.54 3.02 16.58
CA THR A 9 -0.37 2.60 17.97
C THR A 9 1.09 2.67 18.41
N SER A 10 1.34 2.49 19.71
CA SER A 10 2.71 2.42 20.25
C SER A 10 3.59 1.37 19.55
N THR A 11 3.02 0.22 19.16
CA THR A 11 3.75 -0.81 18.41
C THR A 11 4.14 -0.34 17.01
N HIS A 12 3.25 0.35 16.29
CA HIS A 12 3.59 0.91 14.98
C HIS A 12 4.74 1.90 15.08
N MET A 13 4.71 2.78 16.09
CA MET A 13 5.77 3.76 16.33
C MET A 13 7.09 3.09 16.73
N ALA A 14 7.04 2.06 17.57
CA ALA A 14 8.23 1.28 17.95
C ALA A 14 8.85 0.57 16.75
N LEU A 15 8.04 -0.09 15.90
CA LEU A 15 8.50 -0.77 14.69
C LEU A 15 9.15 0.21 13.71
N LYS A 16 8.53 1.37 13.48
CA LYS A 16 9.14 2.44 12.69
C LYS A 16 10.52 2.80 13.23
N LYS A 17 10.64 3.04 14.53
CA LYS A 17 11.91 3.43 15.16
C LYS A 17 12.96 2.33 15.04
N LEU A 18 12.59 1.07 15.21
CA LEU A 18 13.51 -0.06 15.02
C LEU A 18 14.05 -0.13 13.59
N VAL A 19 13.23 0.20 12.59
CA VAL A 19 13.67 0.26 11.19
C VAL A 19 14.58 1.46 10.94
N GLU A 20 14.23 2.64 11.45
CA GLU A 20 15.05 3.86 11.30
C GLU A 20 16.44 3.73 11.93
N GLU A 21 16.53 3.06 13.07
CA GLU A 21 17.80 2.81 13.78
C GLU A 21 18.55 1.58 13.26
N GLY A 22 18.00 0.85 12.27
CA GLY A 22 18.64 -0.31 11.67
C GLY A 22 18.59 -1.60 12.49
N TYR A 23 17.82 -1.64 13.59
CA TYR A 23 17.58 -2.86 14.37
C TYR A 23 16.65 -3.85 13.66
N ALA A 24 15.73 -3.34 12.83
CA ALA A 24 14.90 -4.14 11.93
C ALA A 24 15.17 -3.72 10.49
N LYS A 25 15.36 -4.69 9.58
CA LYS A 25 15.67 -4.39 8.17
C LYS A 25 14.43 -3.95 7.39
N PHE A 26 13.31 -4.61 7.64
CA PHE A 26 12.12 -4.53 6.79
C PHE A 26 10.87 -4.98 7.57
N ILE A 27 9.69 -4.51 7.15
CA ILE A 27 8.40 -4.92 7.72
C ILE A 27 7.61 -5.69 6.65
N VAL A 28 7.08 -6.85 7.01
CA VAL A 28 6.09 -7.56 6.20
C VAL A 28 4.77 -7.51 6.95
N SER A 29 3.73 -6.92 6.34
CA SER A 29 2.42 -6.75 6.98
C SER A 29 1.30 -7.39 6.16
N GLN A 30 0.37 -8.01 6.89
CA GLN A 30 -0.90 -8.51 6.38
C GLN A 30 -2.07 -7.56 6.65
N ASN A 31 -1.83 -6.49 7.41
CA ASN A 31 -2.86 -5.52 7.75
C ASN A 31 -3.15 -4.61 6.56
N ILE A 32 -4.42 -4.30 6.35
CA ILE A 32 -4.85 -3.35 5.31
C ILE A 32 -5.11 -1.93 5.86
N ASP A 33 -4.94 -1.71 7.16
CA ASP A 33 -5.31 -0.48 7.86
C ASP A 33 -4.50 0.77 7.47
N GLY A 34 -3.36 0.59 6.79
CA GLY A 34 -2.45 1.65 6.36
C GLY A 34 -1.70 2.39 7.48
N LEU A 35 -1.79 1.92 8.73
CA LEU A 35 -1.22 2.60 9.89
C LEU A 35 0.31 2.57 9.91
N HIS A 36 0.95 1.57 9.29
CA HIS A 36 2.40 1.57 9.11
C HIS A 36 2.88 2.78 8.30
N LEU A 37 2.30 3.03 7.12
CA LEU A 37 2.68 4.19 6.31
C LEU A 37 2.28 5.51 6.99
N ARG A 38 1.10 5.56 7.64
CA ARG A 38 0.66 6.75 8.39
C ARG A 38 1.50 7.05 9.63
N SER A 39 2.26 6.08 10.16
CA SER A 39 3.28 6.33 11.19
C SER A 39 4.49 7.11 10.67
N GLY A 40 4.63 7.21 9.35
CA GLY A 40 5.77 7.78 8.65
C GLY A 40 6.87 6.75 8.37
N LEU A 41 6.59 5.45 8.43
CA LEU A 41 7.49 4.42 7.93
C LEU A 41 7.70 4.62 6.42
N ASN A 42 8.95 4.54 5.96
CA ASN A 42 9.26 4.65 4.54
C ASN A 42 8.66 3.46 3.76
N ARG A 43 7.94 3.73 2.65
CA ARG A 43 7.32 2.70 1.79
C ARG A 43 8.34 1.70 1.24
N GLN A 44 9.60 2.09 1.09
CA GLN A 44 10.68 1.20 0.65
C GLN A 44 11.05 0.13 1.67
N ASN A 45 10.58 0.25 2.92
CA ASN A 45 10.94 -0.63 4.03
C ASN A 45 9.77 -1.51 4.49
N ILE A 46 8.71 -1.61 3.67
CA ILE A 46 7.53 -2.41 3.99
C ILE A 46 6.95 -3.08 2.75
N ALA A 47 6.53 -4.35 2.92
CA ALA A 47 5.64 -5.06 2.00
C ALA A 47 4.23 -5.17 2.62
N GLU A 48 3.21 -4.78 1.85
CA GLU A 48 1.80 -4.82 2.25
C GLU A 48 1.07 -5.93 1.48
N LEU A 49 1.14 -7.16 1.99
CA LEU A 49 0.76 -8.36 1.24
C LEU A 49 -0.73 -8.43 0.89
N HIS A 50 -1.60 -7.79 1.67
CA HIS A 50 -3.05 -7.83 1.45
C HIS A 50 -3.63 -6.50 0.94
N GLY A 51 -2.75 -5.57 0.55
CA GLY A 51 -3.13 -4.22 0.13
C GLY A 51 -3.27 -3.23 1.29
N ASN A 52 -3.80 -2.05 0.98
CA ASN A 52 -3.91 -0.94 1.94
C ASN A 52 -5.16 -0.10 1.61
N MET A 53 -5.97 0.20 2.64
CA MET A 53 -7.20 1.00 2.53
C MET A 53 -6.96 2.38 1.90
N PHE A 54 -5.75 2.94 1.98
CA PHE A 54 -5.41 4.28 1.49
C PHE A 54 -4.67 4.24 0.15
N THR A 55 -4.47 3.07 -0.45
CA THR A 55 -3.69 2.92 -1.68
C THR A 55 -4.57 2.46 -2.84
N GLU A 56 -4.57 3.25 -3.92
CA GLU A 56 -5.19 2.90 -5.19
C GLU A 56 -4.13 2.51 -6.21
N GLN A 57 -4.42 1.56 -7.10
CA GLN A 57 -3.55 1.18 -8.20
C GLN A 57 -4.19 1.46 -9.56
N CYS A 58 -3.41 1.96 -10.51
CA CYS A 58 -3.87 2.08 -11.88
C CYS A 58 -3.89 0.69 -12.55
N ALA A 59 -5.06 0.25 -13.03
CA ALA A 59 -5.19 -1.03 -13.72
C ALA A 59 -4.35 -1.12 -15.01
N THR A 60 -4.00 0.02 -15.61
CA THR A 60 -3.23 0.09 -16.87
C THR A 60 -1.73 0.17 -16.65
N CYS A 61 -1.25 1.14 -15.86
CA CYS A 61 0.19 1.39 -15.69
C CYS A 61 0.77 0.89 -14.36
N LYS A 62 -0.06 0.22 -13.54
CA LYS A 62 0.31 -0.42 -12.26
C LYS A 62 0.88 0.49 -11.17
N ARG A 63 1.07 1.78 -11.45
CA ARG A 63 1.43 2.78 -10.43
C ARG A 63 0.39 2.85 -9.32
N GLN A 64 0.89 2.87 -8.09
CA GLN A 64 0.12 3.07 -6.88
C GLN A 64 0.11 4.54 -6.47
N PHE A 65 -0.99 4.96 -5.83
CA PHE A 65 -1.18 6.32 -5.33
C PHE A 65 -1.79 6.25 -3.94
N ILE A 66 -1.14 6.92 -2.98
CA ILE A 66 -1.61 7.03 -1.61
C ILE A 66 -2.63 8.19 -1.54
N ARG A 67 -3.76 7.95 -0.87
CA ARG A 67 -4.87 8.88 -0.67
C ARG A 67 -4.96 9.32 0.78
N CYS A 68 -5.66 10.43 1.00
CA CYS A 68 -5.89 10.97 2.34
C CYS A 68 -7.09 10.32 3.05
N SER A 69 -7.89 9.53 2.33
CA SER A 69 -9.08 8.88 2.85
C SER A 69 -9.10 7.42 2.42
N ALA A 70 -9.68 6.57 3.27
CA ALA A 70 -9.85 5.17 2.99
C ALA A 70 -10.76 4.94 1.77
N THR A 71 -10.44 3.91 0.99
CA THR A 71 -11.26 3.44 -0.13
C THR A 71 -12.62 2.94 0.37
N THR A 72 -13.61 3.02 -0.50
CA THR A 72 -14.98 2.53 -0.25
C THR A 72 -15.22 1.13 -0.80
N SER A 73 -14.22 0.49 -1.40
CA SER A 73 -14.32 -0.86 -1.98
C SER A 73 -13.19 -1.78 -1.54
N VAL A 74 -13.44 -3.08 -1.69
CA VAL A 74 -12.48 -4.17 -1.47
C VAL A 74 -12.59 -5.18 -2.60
N GLY A 75 -11.51 -5.90 -2.87
CA GLY A 75 -11.44 -6.93 -3.90
C GLY A 75 -11.04 -6.38 -5.27
N GLN A 76 -10.10 -5.42 -5.30
CA GLN A 76 -9.51 -4.87 -6.52
C GLN A 76 -10.55 -4.25 -7.48
N LYS A 77 -11.57 -3.59 -6.92
CA LYS A 77 -12.70 -3.03 -7.67
C LYS A 77 -12.38 -1.63 -8.19
N GLN A 78 -13.03 -1.26 -9.29
CA GLN A 78 -12.85 0.04 -9.92
C GLN A 78 -13.45 1.18 -9.08
N LEU A 79 -12.67 2.23 -8.84
CA LEU A 79 -13.00 3.36 -7.95
C LEU A 79 -13.64 4.56 -8.67
N GLY A 80 -13.89 4.45 -9.97
CA GLY A 80 -14.47 5.53 -10.78
C GLY A 80 -13.51 6.69 -11.10
N THR A 81 -12.34 6.75 -10.48
CA THR A 81 -11.30 7.75 -10.75
C THR A 81 -10.36 7.30 -11.87
N THR A 82 -9.65 8.26 -12.46
CA THR A 82 -8.64 8.01 -13.50
C THR A 82 -7.24 8.25 -13.00
N CYS A 83 -6.29 7.52 -13.58
CA CYS A 83 -4.88 7.59 -13.21
C CYS A 83 -4.32 9.00 -13.47
N PRO A 84 -3.81 9.68 -12.42
CA PRO A 84 -3.22 11.00 -12.56
C PRO A 84 -1.79 10.95 -13.14
N GLY A 85 -1.20 9.75 -13.28
CA GLY A 85 0.14 9.57 -13.81
C GLY A 85 0.25 9.86 -15.31
N SER A 86 1.38 10.42 -15.72
CA SER A 86 1.78 10.58 -17.12
C SER A 86 2.57 9.36 -17.61
N GLN A 87 2.38 8.95 -18.85
CA GLN A 87 3.23 7.96 -19.53
C GLN A 87 4.57 8.58 -19.94
N VAL A 88 5.54 7.73 -20.33
CA VAL A 88 6.88 8.13 -20.79
C VAL A 88 6.80 9.14 -21.94
N SER A 89 5.79 9.00 -22.82
CA SER A 89 5.49 9.92 -23.92
C SER A 89 4.92 11.29 -23.50
N ARG A 90 4.90 11.60 -22.19
CA ARG A 90 4.24 12.75 -21.55
C ARG A 90 2.73 12.85 -21.75
N ARG A 91 2.09 11.86 -22.39
CA ARG A 91 0.62 11.76 -22.45
C ARG A 91 0.08 11.28 -21.11
N GLY A 92 -1.09 11.76 -20.68
CA GLY A 92 -1.76 11.26 -19.48
C GLY A 92 -2.14 9.78 -19.63
N CYS A 93 -1.92 8.96 -18.59
CA CYS A 93 -2.24 7.53 -18.65
C CYS A 93 -3.75 7.29 -18.76
N ARG A 94 -4.57 8.00 -17.98
CA ARG A 94 -6.04 7.90 -17.97
C ARG A 94 -6.62 6.49 -17.71
N GLY A 95 -5.78 5.54 -17.26
CA GLY A 95 -6.23 4.21 -16.83
C GLY A 95 -7.21 4.31 -15.66
N LYS A 96 -8.02 3.27 -15.46
CA LYS A 96 -8.97 3.24 -14.35
C LYS A 96 -8.25 2.86 -13.05
N MET A 97 -8.60 3.54 -11.97
CA MET A 97 -8.09 3.23 -10.64
C MET A 97 -8.90 2.09 -10.03
N ILE A 98 -8.19 1.20 -9.34
CA ILE A 98 -8.76 0.11 -8.54
C ILE A 98 -8.23 0.21 -7.10
N ASP A 99 -8.95 -0.34 -6.12
CA ASP A 99 -8.38 -0.59 -4.79
C ASP A 99 -7.31 -1.69 -4.84
N THR A 100 -6.49 -1.79 -3.80
CA THR A 100 -5.41 -2.80 -3.72
C THR A 100 -5.76 -4.00 -2.84
N ILE A 101 -6.95 -4.00 -2.23
CA ILE A 101 -7.30 -4.95 -1.19
C ILE A 101 -7.71 -6.27 -1.85
N LEU A 102 -7.12 -7.35 -1.37
CA LEU A 102 -7.37 -8.69 -1.91
C LEU A 102 -8.74 -9.22 -1.45
N ASP A 103 -9.41 -9.93 -2.37
CA ASP A 103 -10.49 -10.86 -2.03
C ASP A 103 -9.88 -12.27 -1.85
N TRP A 104 -10.65 -13.22 -1.35
CA TRP A 104 -10.16 -14.56 -0.95
C TRP A 104 -9.40 -15.32 -2.04
N GLU A 105 -9.79 -15.16 -3.30
CA GLU A 105 -9.20 -15.88 -4.44
C GLU A 105 -8.11 -15.08 -5.16
N ALA A 106 -7.83 -13.85 -4.71
CA ALA A 106 -6.82 -13.00 -5.34
C ALA A 106 -5.40 -13.45 -4.98
N SER A 107 -4.51 -13.42 -5.97
CA SER A 107 -3.08 -13.66 -5.73
C SER A 107 -2.44 -12.49 -5.00
N LEU A 108 -1.41 -12.79 -4.19
CA LEU A 108 -0.60 -11.77 -3.53
C LEU A 108 0.08 -10.85 -4.58
N PRO A 109 0.29 -9.56 -4.26
CA PRO A 109 1.06 -8.65 -5.10
C PRO A 109 2.51 -9.14 -5.26
N GLU A 110 2.91 -9.43 -6.50
CA GLU A 110 4.22 -10.02 -6.82
C GLU A 110 5.39 -9.18 -6.30
N ASP A 111 5.37 -7.86 -6.52
CA ASP A 111 6.44 -6.96 -6.08
C ASP A 111 6.62 -6.98 -4.55
N ASP A 112 5.52 -6.85 -3.79
CA ASP A 112 5.55 -6.87 -2.32
C ASP A 112 5.94 -8.28 -1.80
N LEU A 113 5.49 -9.36 -2.46
CA LEU A 113 5.86 -10.74 -2.09
C LEU A 113 7.35 -11.03 -2.32
N VAL A 114 7.90 -10.61 -3.47
CA VAL A 114 9.33 -10.76 -3.79
C VAL A 114 10.17 -9.95 -2.80
N MET A 115 9.77 -8.73 -2.46
CA MET A 115 10.46 -7.93 -1.45
C MET A 115 10.40 -8.57 -0.06
N ALA A 116 9.24 -9.13 0.32
CA ALA A 116 9.10 -9.84 1.58
C ALA A 116 10.03 -11.07 1.65
N ASP A 117 10.10 -11.86 0.59
CA ASP A 117 10.98 -13.02 0.49
C ASP A 117 12.47 -12.62 0.52
N TYR A 118 12.84 -11.59 -0.25
CA TYR A 118 14.21 -11.05 -0.27
C TYR A 118 14.72 -10.64 1.12
N HIS A 119 13.84 -10.06 1.95
CA HIS A 119 14.18 -9.61 3.29
C HIS A 119 14.06 -10.69 4.38
N SER A 120 13.73 -11.93 4.01
CA SER A 120 13.61 -13.04 4.96
C SER A 120 14.94 -13.74 5.31
N TRP A 121 16.02 -13.41 4.59
CA TRP A 121 17.36 -14.02 4.74
C TRP A 121 18.44 -13.03 5.27
#